data_AF-A0A2A5LUK3-F1
#
_entry.id   AF-A0A2A5LUK3-F1
#
_cell.length_a   1.000
_cell.length_b   1.000
_cell.length_c   1.000
_cell.angle_alpha   90.00
_cell.angle_beta   90.00
_cell.angle_gamma   90.00
#
_symmetry.space_group_name_H-M   'P 1'
#
loop_
_entity.id
_entity.type
_entity.pdbx_description
1 polymer ?
#
loop_
_entity_poly.entity_id
_entity_poly.type
_entity_poly.pdbx_seq_one_letter_code
_entity_poly.pdbx_strand_id
1 'polypeptide(L)'
;MKRFLAFTLSVLLLGNAHADTLNEVVTGLSTTIRDQMTINMWTNRCARAEALRLYANCYVNPEGVPLWRMTVVEREKWKPIAIQEKIRPQREYKSATDVAKEQGKRAAQEHKMNRQMCEFWRQQKESEKAASKVQEYCG
;
A
#
# COMPACT_ATOMS: atom_id res chain seq x y z
N MET A 1 -29.76 -70.53 4.70
CA MET A 1 -28.50 -69.79 4.98
C MET A 1 -27.84 -69.25 3.70
N LYS A 2 -28.49 -68.32 2.97
CA LYS A 2 -27.87 -67.70 1.75
C LYS A 2 -28.17 -66.19 1.58
N ARG A 3 -28.93 -65.58 2.49
CA ARG A 3 -29.36 -64.16 2.38
C ARG A 3 -28.65 -63.19 3.31
N PHE A 4 -27.86 -63.67 4.27
CA PHE A 4 -27.11 -62.83 5.21
C PHE A 4 -25.69 -62.46 4.74
N LEU A 5 -25.19 -63.09 3.67
CA LEU A 5 -23.85 -62.79 3.11
C LEU A 5 -23.87 -61.64 2.08
N ALA A 6 -25.04 -61.23 1.58
CA ALA A 6 -25.14 -60.17 0.59
C ALA A 6 -25.18 -58.76 1.21
N PHE A 7 -25.52 -58.63 2.49
CA PHE A 7 -25.65 -57.32 3.16
C PHE A 7 -24.35 -56.81 3.77
N THR A 8 -23.40 -57.71 4.07
CA THR A 8 -22.07 -57.33 4.58
C THR A 8 -21.09 -56.98 3.46
N LEU A 9 -21.34 -57.42 2.22
CA LEU A 9 -20.50 -57.08 1.06
C LEU A 9 -20.78 -55.67 0.52
N SER A 10 -21.99 -55.14 0.71
CA SER A 10 -22.38 -53.81 0.20
C SER A 10 -21.76 -52.66 0.99
N VAL A 11 -21.48 -52.87 2.29
CA VAL A 11 -20.91 -51.83 3.16
C VAL A 11 -19.39 -51.69 2.97
N LEU A 12 -18.72 -52.74 2.51
CA LEU A 12 -17.28 -52.72 2.22
C LEU A 12 -16.92 -52.05 0.89
N LEU A 13 -17.90 -51.78 0.01
CA LEU A 13 -17.69 -51.10 -1.28
C LEU A 13 -18.05 -49.60 -1.27
N LEU A 14 -18.66 -49.10 -0.19
CA LEU A 14 -19.08 -47.69 -0.05
C LEU A 14 -18.16 -46.83 0.85
N GLY A 15 -17.18 -47.45 1.51
CA GLY A 15 -16.31 -46.81 2.50
C GLY A 15 -15.18 -45.94 1.93
N ASN A 16 -14.70 -46.22 0.71
CA ASN A 16 -13.53 -45.52 0.16
C ASN A 16 -13.91 -44.22 -0.58
N ALA A 17 -15.01 -44.22 -1.33
CA ALA A 17 -15.42 -43.05 -2.13
C ALA A 17 -15.82 -41.83 -1.27
N HIS A 18 -16.36 -42.04 -0.07
CA HIS A 18 -16.74 -40.95 0.84
C HIS A 18 -15.54 -40.44 1.66
N ALA A 19 -14.59 -41.32 1.98
CA ALA A 19 -13.35 -40.93 2.64
C ALA A 19 -12.47 -40.08 1.70
N ASP A 20 -12.36 -40.47 0.43
CA ASP A 20 -11.58 -39.76 -0.57
C ASP A 20 -12.16 -38.35 -0.85
N THR A 21 -13.49 -38.23 -0.97
CA THR A 21 -14.16 -36.94 -1.17
C THR A 21 -14.09 -36.02 0.06
N LEU A 22 -14.22 -36.55 1.27
CA LEU A 22 -13.97 -35.78 2.50
C LEU A 22 -12.53 -35.30 2.58
N ASN A 23 -11.57 -36.15 2.20
CA ASN A 23 -10.16 -35.80 2.20
C ASN A 23 -9.88 -34.70 1.17
N GLU A 24 -10.44 -34.80 -0.04
CA GLU A 24 -10.32 -33.76 -1.07
C GLU A 24 -10.92 -32.42 -0.63
N VAL A 25 -12.11 -32.42 -0.03
CA VAL A 25 -12.77 -31.20 0.47
C VAL A 25 -11.97 -30.56 1.61
N VAL A 26 -11.47 -31.36 2.57
CA VAL A 26 -10.63 -30.87 3.66
C VAL A 26 -9.30 -30.32 3.13
N THR A 27 -8.71 -31.00 2.15
CA THR A 27 -7.46 -30.57 1.53
C THR A 27 -7.68 -29.25 0.78
N GLY A 28 -8.74 -29.13 -0.03
CA GLY A 28 -9.10 -27.91 -0.76
C GLY A 28 -9.46 -26.72 0.15
N LEU A 29 -10.13 -26.98 1.27
CA LEU A 29 -10.40 -25.95 2.27
C LEU A 29 -9.10 -25.49 2.96
N SER A 30 -8.22 -26.43 3.30
CA SER A 30 -6.92 -26.12 3.92
C SER A 30 -6.02 -25.28 3.01
N THR A 31 -6.01 -25.56 1.70
CA THR A 31 -5.26 -24.78 0.72
C THR A 31 -5.83 -23.39 0.55
N THR A 32 -7.17 -23.25 0.56
CA THR A 32 -7.85 -21.95 0.46
C THR A 32 -7.57 -21.08 1.69
N ILE A 33 -7.64 -21.65 2.89
CA ILE A 33 -7.31 -20.93 4.13
C ILE A 33 -5.83 -20.51 4.14
N ARG A 34 -4.93 -21.40 3.74
CA ARG A 34 -3.49 -21.11 3.63
C ARG A 34 -3.22 -19.99 2.64
N ASP A 35 -3.88 -20.02 1.49
CA ASP A 35 -3.79 -18.97 0.47
C ASP A 35 -4.28 -17.63 1.01
N GLN A 36 -5.42 -17.62 1.71
CA GLN A 36 -5.98 -16.41 2.29
C GLN A 36 -5.07 -15.82 3.39
N MET A 37 -4.49 -16.67 4.25
CA MET A 37 -3.52 -16.24 5.26
C MET A 37 -2.26 -15.65 4.62
N THR A 38 -1.78 -16.28 3.55
CA THR A 38 -0.60 -15.82 2.82
C THR A 38 -0.86 -14.48 2.16
N ILE A 39 -2.01 -14.30 1.50
CA ILE A 39 -2.45 -13.02 0.92
C ILE A 39 -2.50 -11.93 2.00
N ASN A 40 -3.16 -12.19 3.13
CA ASN A 40 -3.31 -11.19 4.19
C ASN A 40 -1.96 -10.78 4.79
N MET A 41 -1.05 -11.74 5.00
CA MET A 41 0.31 -11.47 5.48
C MET A 41 1.08 -10.57 4.50
N TRP A 42 0.98 -10.85 3.19
CA TRP A 42 1.64 -10.08 2.14
C TRP A 42 1.06 -8.68 1.98
N THR A 43 -0.26 -8.52 2.04
CA THR A 43 -0.92 -7.20 2.06
C THR A 43 -0.42 -6.36 3.24
N ASN A 44 -0.37 -6.94 4.45
CA ASN A 44 0.14 -6.24 5.64
C ASN A 44 1.63 -5.92 5.56
N ARG A 45 2.43 -6.78 4.91
CA ARG A 45 3.86 -6.54 4.68
C ARG A 45 4.10 -5.40 3.70
N CYS A 46 3.29 -5.31 2.65
CA CYS A 46 3.37 -4.28 1.62
C CYS A 46 2.77 -2.94 2.02
N ALA A 47 1.86 -2.91 3.02
CA ALA A 47 1.30 -1.68 3.57
C ALA A 47 2.25 -0.90 4.50
N ARG A 48 3.42 -1.46 4.87
CA ARG A 48 4.39 -0.79 5.77
C ARG A 48 5.24 0.22 4.99
N ALA A 49 5.36 1.44 5.52
CA ALA A 49 6.14 2.52 4.88
C ALA A 49 7.62 2.16 4.62
N GLU A 50 8.23 1.31 5.44
CA GLU A 50 9.62 0.85 5.22
C GLU A 50 9.76 -0.15 4.06
N ALA A 51 8.69 -0.87 3.71
CA ALA A 51 8.68 -1.74 2.53
C ALA A 51 8.78 -0.94 1.22
N LEU A 52 8.48 0.37 1.26
CA LEU A 52 8.61 1.28 0.12
C LEU A 52 10.06 1.45 -0.34
N ARG A 53 11.09 1.27 0.49
CA ARG A 53 12.49 1.30 -0.04
C ARG A 53 12.84 0.06 -0.87
N LEU A 54 12.07 -1.02 -0.73
CA LEU A 54 12.27 -2.31 -1.39
C LEU A 54 11.07 -2.67 -2.27
N TYR A 55 10.61 -1.73 -3.10
CA TYR A 55 9.47 -1.89 -4.03
C TYR A 55 9.48 -3.22 -4.80
N ALA A 56 10.65 -3.84 -5.02
CA ALA A 56 10.78 -5.14 -5.66
C ALA A 56 10.04 -6.28 -4.92
N ASN A 57 9.96 -6.23 -3.58
CA ASN A 57 9.39 -7.30 -2.78
C ASN A 57 7.86 -7.39 -2.87
N CYS A 58 7.17 -6.34 -3.30
CA CYS A 58 5.71 -6.36 -3.45
C CYS A 58 5.23 -6.72 -4.86
N TYR A 59 6.17 -6.90 -5.79
CA TYR A 59 5.90 -7.42 -7.12
C TYR A 59 6.28 -8.91 -7.26
N VAL A 60 6.61 -9.60 -6.16
CA VAL A 60 6.96 -11.03 -6.16
C VAL A 60 5.92 -11.86 -5.40
N ASN A 61 5.77 -13.13 -5.78
CA ASN A 61 4.99 -14.10 -5.00
C ASN A 61 5.78 -14.52 -3.74
N PRO A 62 5.20 -15.36 -2.85
CA PRO A 62 5.91 -15.89 -1.68
C PRO A 62 7.24 -16.62 -2.00
N GLU A 63 7.41 -17.09 -3.23
CA GLU A 63 8.61 -17.79 -3.72
C GLU A 63 9.65 -16.84 -4.32
N GLY A 64 9.39 -15.53 -4.37
CA GLY A 64 10.28 -14.53 -4.94
C GLY A 64 10.20 -14.38 -6.47
N VAL A 65 9.24 -15.04 -7.13
CA VAL A 65 9.00 -14.91 -8.57
C VAL A 65 8.30 -13.58 -8.85
N PRO A 66 8.80 -12.74 -9.76
CA PRO A 66 8.15 -11.46 -10.04
C PRO A 66 6.90 -11.62 -10.92
N LEU A 67 5.92 -10.72 -10.77
CA LEU A 67 4.61 -10.75 -11.45
C LEU A 67 4.70 -10.93 -12.97
N TRP A 68 5.69 -10.32 -13.61
CA TRP A 68 5.90 -10.42 -15.06
C TRP A 68 6.42 -11.80 -15.52
N ARG A 69 6.92 -12.63 -14.59
CA ARG A 69 7.32 -14.03 -14.83
C ARG A 69 6.27 -15.05 -14.37
N MET A 70 5.22 -14.63 -13.68
CA MET A 70 4.14 -15.53 -13.23
C MET A 70 3.21 -15.93 -14.38
N THR A 71 2.56 -17.08 -14.19
CA THR A 71 1.43 -17.53 -15.02
C THR A 71 0.27 -16.53 -14.94
N VAL A 72 -0.63 -16.55 -15.93
CA VAL A 72 -1.76 -15.59 -16.01
C VAL A 72 -2.66 -15.67 -14.77
N VAL A 73 -2.95 -16.88 -14.28
CA VAL A 73 -3.82 -17.11 -13.13
C VAL A 73 -3.20 -16.58 -11.84
N GLU A 74 -1.92 -16.89 -11.59
CA GLU A 74 -1.22 -16.39 -10.41
C GLU A 74 -1.01 -14.87 -10.47
N ARG A 75 -0.71 -14.33 -11.65
CA ARG A 75 -0.55 -12.90 -11.85
C ARG A 75 -1.80 -12.14 -11.46
N GLU A 76 -2.98 -12.56 -11.90
CA GLU A 76 -4.24 -11.89 -11.55
C GLU A 76 -4.57 -11.98 -10.05
N LYS A 77 -4.15 -13.06 -9.36
CA LYS A 77 -4.26 -13.20 -7.89
C LYS A 77 -3.42 -12.15 -7.15
N TRP A 78 -2.19 -11.89 -7.60
CA TRP A 78 -1.23 -11.04 -6.88
C TRP A 78 -1.20 -9.57 -7.35
N LYS A 79 -1.72 -9.28 -8.55
CA LYS A 79 -1.75 -7.95 -9.18
C LYS A 79 -2.52 -6.87 -8.39
N PRO A 80 -3.71 -7.13 -7.78
CA PRO A 80 -4.43 -6.12 -7.01
C PRO A 80 -3.65 -5.59 -5.80
N ILE A 81 -2.91 -6.48 -5.12
CA ILE A 81 -2.10 -6.19 -3.93
C ILE A 81 -0.93 -5.27 -4.31
N ALA A 82 -0.29 -5.55 -5.45
CA ALA A 82 0.83 -4.76 -5.95
C ALA A 82 0.43 -3.38 -6.51
N ILE A 83 -0.82 -3.21 -6.96
CA ILE A 83 -1.30 -1.96 -7.57
C ILE A 83 -1.87 -0.99 -6.52
N GLN A 84 -2.62 -1.48 -5.51
CA GLN A 84 -3.17 -0.61 -4.46
C GLN A 84 -2.07 0.13 -3.69
N GLU A 85 -0.95 -0.54 -3.39
CA GLU A 85 0.18 0.03 -2.65
C GLU A 85 1.04 0.99 -3.50
N LYS A 86 0.90 1.05 -4.84
CA LYS A 86 1.59 2.06 -5.65
C LYS A 86 0.84 3.39 -5.68
N ILE A 87 -0.50 3.34 -5.68
CA ILE A 87 -1.35 4.52 -5.88
C ILE A 87 -1.37 5.39 -4.62
N ARG A 88 -1.44 4.78 -3.44
CA ARG A 88 -1.54 5.51 -2.18
C ARG A 88 -0.28 6.35 -1.87
N PRO A 89 0.95 5.80 -1.88
CA PRO A 89 2.16 6.57 -1.60
C PRO A 89 2.46 7.63 -2.66
N GLN A 90 2.13 7.35 -3.93
CA GLN A 90 2.29 8.36 -4.98
C GLN A 90 1.34 9.54 -4.81
N ARG A 91 0.10 9.29 -4.36
CA ARG A 91 -0.85 10.36 -4.02
C ARG A 91 -0.41 11.15 -2.79
N GLU A 92 0.03 10.46 -1.74
CA GLU A 92 0.54 11.08 -0.51
C GLU A 92 1.78 11.94 -0.82
N TYR A 93 2.75 11.43 -1.58
CA TYR A 93 3.94 12.17 -2.01
C TYR A 93 3.57 13.38 -2.89
N LYS A 94 2.67 13.21 -3.85
CA LYS A 94 2.21 14.32 -4.71
C LYS A 94 1.53 15.41 -3.88
N SER A 95 0.63 15.03 -2.98
CA SER A 95 -0.04 15.96 -2.07
C SER A 95 0.96 16.71 -1.18
N ALA A 96 1.91 16.01 -0.56
CA ALA A 96 2.94 16.64 0.26
C ALA A 96 3.82 17.61 -0.53
N THR A 97 4.18 17.25 -1.77
CA THR A 97 4.97 18.10 -2.66
C THR A 97 4.20 19.36 -3.07
N ASP A 98 2.89 19.23 -3.34
CA ASP A 98 2.05 20.36 -3.73
C ASP A 98 1.85 21.33 -2.54
N VAL A 99 1.67 20.82 -1.32
CA VAL A 99 1.64 21.65 -0.10
C VAL A 99 2.97 22.39 0.08
N ALA A 100 4.10 21.69 -0.05
CA ALA A 100 5.42 22.30 0.08
C ALA A 100 5.67 23.37 -0.99
N LYS A 101 5.21 23.15 -2.23
CA LYS A 101 5.29 24.15 -3.31
C LYS A 101 4.46 25.40 -2.99
N GLU A 102 3.24 25.24 -2.51
CA GLU A 102 2.38 26.37 -2.15
C GLU A 102 2.94 27.14 -0.96
N GLN A 103 3.48 26.46 0.06
CA GLN A 103 4.18 27.10 1.16
C GLN A 103 5.43 27.86 0.68
N GLY A 104 6.23 27.26 -0.21
CA GLY A 104 7.40 27.90 -0.81
C GLY A 104 7.03 29.15 -1.62
N LYS A 105 5.92 29.11 -2.37
CA LYS A 105 5.41 30.30 -3.10
C LYS A 105 5.01 31.42 -2.14
N ARG A 106 4.29 31.10 -1.05
CA ARG A 106 3.87 32.08 -0.04
C ARG A 106 5.08 32.72 0.64
N ALA A 107 6.03 31.90 1.10
CA ALA A 107 7.26 32.40 1.70
C ALA A 107 8.07 33.28 0.73
N ALA A 108 8.20 32.88 -0.54
CA ALA A 108 8.89 33.69 -1.54
C ALA A 108 8.17 35.03 -1.81
N GLN A 109 6.83 35.03 -1.86
CA GLN A 109 6.03 36.25 -1.99
C GLN A 109 6.17 37.16 -0.78
N GLU A 110 6.14 36.60 0.42
CA GLU A 110 6.34 37.33 1.68
C GLU A 110 7.73 37.95 1.74
N HIS A 111 8.79 37.19 1.42
CA HIS A 111 10.15 37.74 1.35
C HIS A 111 10.28 38.86 0.33
N LYS A 112 9.66 38.70 -0.85
CA LYS A 112 9.64 39.75 -1.87
C LYS A 112 8.93 41.01 -1.37
N MET A 113 7.78 40.85 -0.73
CA MET A 113 7.00 41.94 -0.16
C MET A 113 7.78 42.64 0.96
N ASN A 114 8.33 41.89 1.92
CA ASN A 114 9.11 42.44 3.03
C ASN A 114 10.31 43.23 2.52
N ARG A 115 11.00 42.74 1.47
CA ARG A 115 12.07 43.49 0.82
C ARG A 115 11.57 44.82 0.23
N GLN A 116 10.46 44.82 -0.49
CA GLN A 116 9.86 46.05 -1.04
C GLN A 116 9.45 47.03 0.06
N MET A 117 8.86 46.53 1.15
CA MET A 117 8.46 47.34 2.30
C MET A 117 9.67 47.91 3.03
N CYS A 118 10.74 47.13 3.19
CA CYS A 118 12.01 47.58 3.75
C CYS A 118 12.60 48.74 2.91
N GLU A 119 12.67 48.57 1.59
CA GLU A 119 13.15 49.60 0.67
C GLU A 119 12.27 50.87 0.73
N PHE A 120 10.94 50.70 0.76
CA PHE A 120 9.98 51.81 0.89
C PHE A 120 10.18 52.60 2.20
N TRP A 121 10.27 51.92 3.33
CA TRP A 121 10.39 52.58 4.64
C TRP A 121 11.74 53.24 4.86
N ARG A 122 12.82 52.71 4.26
CA ARG A 122 14.14 53.36 4.27
C ARG A 122 14.17 54.68 3.49
N GLN A 123 13.27 54.87 2.52
CA GLN A 123 13.18 56.11 1.72
C GLN A 123 12.30 57.18 2.37
N GLN A 124 11.55 56.85 3.43
CA GLN A 124 10.70 57.81 4.15
C GLN A 124 11.56 58.76 5.00
N LYS A 125 10.99 59.92 5.35
CA LYS A 125 11.62 60.83 6.33
C LYS A 125 11.77 60.14 7.67
N GLU A 126 12.89 60.40 8.33
CA GLU A 126 13.19 59.84 9.65
C GLU A 126 12.07 60.16 10.65
N SER A 127 11.51 59.10 11.23
CA SER A 127 10.48 59.14 12.25
C SER A 127 10.52 57.83 13.04
N GLU A 128 10.02 57.86 14.28
CA GLU A 128 9.91 56.66 15.12
C GLU A 128 9.13 55.53 14.43
N LYS A 129 8.08 55.90 13.68
CA LYS A 129 7.29 54.97 12.87
C LYS A 129 8.11 54.35 11.73
N ALA A 130 8.92 55.15 11.02
CA ALA A 130 9.77 54.64 9.95
C ALA A 130 10.83 53.67 10.51
N ALA A 131 11.48 54.02 11.63
CA ALA A 131 12.46 53.16 12.29
C ALA A 131 11.86 51.82 12.73
N SER A 132 10.68 51.84 13.36
CA SER A 132 9.94 50.63 13.76
C SER A 132 9.61 49.73 12.56
N LYS A 133 9.15 50.31 11.45
CA LYS A 133 8.80 49.54 10.24
C LYS A 133 10.03 49.01 9.48
N VAL A 134 11.15 49.73 9.51
CA VAL A 134 12.43 49.22 9.00
C VAL A 134 12.85 47.99 9.80
N GLN A 135 12.78 48.02 11.13
CA GLN A 135 13.12 46.86 11.95
C GLN A 135 12.17 45.66 11.69
N GLU A 136 10.88 45.91 11.52
CA GLU A 136 9.88 44.86 11.22
C GLU A 136 10.13 44.16 9.87
N TYR A 137 10.45 44.91 8.81
CA TYR A 137 10.56 44.36 7.45
C TYR A 137 11.98 44.05 6.99
N CYS A 138 13.01 44.66 7.60
CA CYS A 138 14.41 44.49 7.22
C CYS A 138 15.20 43.53 8.12
N GLY A 139 14.69 43.21 9.33
CA GLY A 139 15.40 42.41 10.35
C GLY A 139 16.12 43.28 11.37
#